data_AF-A0A0W0WQD3-F1
#
_entry.id   AF-A0A0W0WQD3-F1
#
_cell.length_a   1.000
_cell.length_b   1.000
_cell.length_c   1.000
_cell.angle_alpha   90.00
_cell.angle_beta   90.00
_cell.angle_gamma   90.00
#
_symmetry.space_group_name_H-M   'P 1'
#
loop_
_entity.id
_entity.type
_entity.pdbx_description
1 polymer ?
#
loop_
_entity_poly.entity_id
_entity_poly.type
_entity_poly.pdbx_seq_one_letter_code
_entity_poly.pdbx_strand_id
1 'polypeptide(L)'
;MKRSLSVIACFLWSTVSVANIQTGMDKLINEVDPGINIGIEVIDLTTGESLYARNPDRAFTPASNMKIFSDAAALMLLGPDYRFNNQLSTNGTGLRNGTLKGNVYLYLPGDPSFTHEHLKSLLSSLKKWNIKSIQGDFVIDSAYNHVNPYAPGWMIEDLVYSYGAPLSPVIMNNNRLTVTVNPAEKAGKPALIEVTDPSGTIIIENKVRTKANLKGCGVDFSTDKNNHLSVRGCIGVGQWAIQQRMAIRNPLSYMQGFIQKELADQRIHLKGKILMGKAPKDTLLLASSSSSSLSQLLNDTLKPSDNLYAESLFLHTAFKLKGSVANWGEAKLLIKEFLQKQTGIDLKTAVLTDGSGLSRYDLLTPRQTVRLLRFLHERFHFSYEFIAALPVSGRDGTLQRRFNKSSQQDLLRAKTGTMRGVISLSGYLYTANGHTLAFAIYINNLPGTSLSISGRYRYLVDALCNYLLQQKPATHRWAKVVLPHGRMRFQNNTTQAALSRKKQAQWRRLETMVKKALKGEVVAIRFRNKELVLEDYQKNASKVWTVLQRLRKKYPFTVALKSSDLPALTPGKPMLLWIQSAKKDSKVQRIWIIKEILT
;
A
#
# COMPACT_ATOMS: atom_id res chain seq x y z
N MET A 1 48.74 44.39 31.84
CA MET A 1 48.27 44.32 30.44
C MET A 1 48.39 42.88 29.94
N LYS A 2 47.36 42.41 29.20
CA LYS A 2 47.31 41.19 28.36
C LYS A 2 47.04 39.83 29.05
N ARG A 3 45.81 39.67 29.54
CA ARG A 3 45.01 38.44 29.33
C ARG A 3 43.77 38.86 28.54
N SER A 4 43.60 38.35 27.32
CA SER A 4 42.33 38.29 26.54
C SER A 4 42.67 38.01 25.08
N LEU A 5 42.49 36.77 24.59
CA LEU A 5 42.24 36.40 23.17
C LEU A 5 42.38 34.88 23.04
N SER A 6 41.34 34.11 23.38
CA SER A 6 41.22 32.69 22.96
C SER A 6 39.79 32.12 23.04
N VAL A 7 38.74 32.95 22.92
CA VAL A 7 37.33 32.46 22.89
C VAL A 7 36.59 32.78 21.58
N ILE A 8 37.16 33.56 20.67
CA ILE A 8 36.45 34.01 19.45
C ILE A 8 36.55 33.01 18.26
N ALA A 9 37.46 32.04 18.29
CA ALA A 9 37.71 31.17 17.13
C ALA A 9 36.74 29.99 16.94
N CYS A 10 35.95 29.59 17.94
CA CYS A 10 34.99 28.48 17.80
C CYS A 10 33.62 28.91 17.23
N PHE A 11 33.22 30.18 17.35
CA PHE A 11 31.95 30.68 16.80
C PHE A 11 32.04 31.06 15.31
N LEU A 12 33.24 31.31 14.78
CA LEU A 12 33.43 31.71 13.38
C LEU A 12 33.44 30.52 12.40
N TRP A 13 33.68 29.29 12.85
CA TRP A 13 33.69 28.11 11.97
C TRP A 13 32.32 27.44 11.79
N SER A 14 31.46 27.44 12.81
CA SER A 14 30.09 26.93 12.68
C SER A 14 29.24 27.80 11.74
N THR A 15 29.40 29.12 11.83
CA THR A 15 28.65 30.10 11.01
C THR A 15 28.98 29.99 9.52
N VAL A 16 30.25 29.76 9.14
CA VAL A 16 30.67 29.62 7.73
C VAL A 16 30.11 28.34 7.09
N SER A 17 30.05 27.22 7.83
CA SER A 17 29.50 25.98 7.29
C SER A 17 27.98 26.06 7.06
N VAL A 18 27.24 26.69 7.96
CA VAL A 18 25.78 26.87 7.84
C VAL A 18 25.46 27.85 6.70
N ALA A 19 26.21 28.95 6.59
CA ALA A 19 26.06 29.92 5.50
C ALA A 19 26.21 29.26 4.11
N ASN A 20 27.17 28.32 3.96
CA ASN A 20 27.37 27.59 2.71
C ASN A 20 26.20 26.66 2.34
N ILE A 21 25.60 25.97 3.33
CA ILE A 21 24.43 25.09 3.10
C ILE A 21 23.24 25.93 2.63
N GLN A 22 23.01 27.07 3.27
CA GLN A 22 21.92 27.97 2.92
C GLN A 22 22.03 28.48 1.49
N THR A 23 23.19 29.04 1.11
CA THR A 23 23.42 29.52 -0.26
C THR A 23 23.27 28.41 -1.29
N GLY A 24 23.77 27.20 -1.02
CA GLY A 24 23.66 26.08 -1.96
C GLY A 24 22.24 25.58 -2.17
N MET A 25 21.45 25.47 -1.10
CA MET A 25 20.03 25.09 -1.19
C MET A 25 19.20 26.17 -1.89
N ASP A 26 19.41 27.45 -1.57
CA ASP A 26 18.70 28.55 -2.23
C ASP A 26 19.02 28.63 -3.72
N LYS A 27 20.29 28.38 -4.11
CA LYS A 27 20.68 28.30 -5.51
C LYS A 27 19.91 27.21 -6.26
N LEU A 28 19.83 25.99 -5.73
CA LEU A 28 19.10 24.88 -6.34
C LEU A 28 17.60 25.19 -6.50
N ILE A 29 17.01 25.86 -5.52
CA ILE A 29 15.60 26.26 -5.58
C ILE A 29 15.40 27.31 -6.68
N ASN A 30 16.24 28.35 -6.69
CA ASN A 30 16.12 29.46 -7.64
C ASN A 30 16.40 29.04 -9.09
N GLU A 31 17.25 28.03 -9.33
CA GLU A 31 17.48 27.44 -10.66
C GLU A 31 16.25 26.73 -11.22
N VAL A 32 15.41 26.14 -10.35
CA VAL A 32 14.19 25.44 -10.78
C VAL A 32 13.03 26.40 -10.93
N ASP A 33 12.75 27.17 -9.88
CA ASP A 33 11.64 28.13 -9.79
C ASP A 33 11.83 29.01 -8.53
N PRO A 34 12.25 30.28 -8.66
CA PRO A 34 12.45 31.16 -7.51
C PRO A 34 11.13 31.54 -6.80
N GLY A 35 10.00 31.47 -7.50
CA GLY A 35 8.66 31.77 -6.98
C GLY A 35 7.94 30.56 -6.38
N ILE A 36 8.62 29.41 -6.30
CA ILE A 36 8.01 28.18 -5.78
C ILE A 36 7.53 28.36 -4.34
N ASN A 37 6.29 27.94 -4.08
CA ASN A 37 5.75 27.87 -2.73
C ASN A 37 6.29 26.60 -2.03
N ILE A 38 7.43 26.78 -1.37
CA ILE A 38 8.20 25.74 -0.69
C ILE A 38 8.42 26.07 0.79
N GLY A 39 8.30 25.06 1.64
CA GLY A 39 8.63 25.07 3.06
C GLY A 39 9.68 24.01 3.36
N ILE A 40 10.75 24.39 4.07
CA ILE A 40 11.85 23.50 4.43
C ILE A 40 12.29 23.79 5.86
N GLU A 41 12.57 22.73 6.61
CA GLU A 41 13.35 22.76 7.85
C GLU A 41 14.38 21.61 7.79
N VAL A 42 15.63 21.88 8.18
CA VAL A 42 16.71 20.89 8.30
C VAL A 42 17.46 21.13 9.61
N ILE A 43 17.52 20.12 10.47
CA ILE A 43 18.23 20.15 11.75
C ILE A 43 19.25 19.01 11.78
N ASP A 44 20.45 19.30 12.26
CA ASP A 44 21.45 18.30 12.62
C ASP A 44 21.13 17.71 13.98
N LEU A 45 20.74 16.44 14.03
CA LEU A 45 20.44 15.73 15.28
C LEU A 45 21.71 15.38 16.06
N THR A 46 22.88 15.49 15.44
CA THR A 46 24.18 15.21 16.06
C THR A 46 24.62 16.38 16.94
N THR A 47 24.40 17.61 16.48
CA THR A 47 24.82 18.84 17.17
C THR A 47 23.65 19.61 17.79
N GLY A 48 22.43 19.37 17.32
CA GLY A 48 21.23 20.14 17.66
C GLY A 48 21.05 21.41 16.84
N GLU A 49 21.97 21.71 15.90
CA GLU A 49 21.96 22.96 15.13
C GLU A 49 20.92 22.95 13.99
N SER A 50 20.26 24.08 13.77
CA SER A 50 19.45 24.31 12.59
C SER A 50 20.36 24.64 11.40
N LEU A 51 20.35 23.80 10.37
CA LEU A 51 21.22 23.95 9.19
C LEU A 51 20.56 24.74 8.05
N TYR A 52 19.24 24.64 7.91
CA TYR A 52 18.50 25.36 6.88
C TYR A 52 17.03 25.51 7.26
N ALA A 53 16.46 26.68 7.01
CA ALA A 53 15.04 26.93 7.18
C ALA A 53 14.54 27.89 6.09
N ARG A 54 13.42 27.55 5.46
CA ARG A 54 12.71 28.41 4.50
C ARG A 54 11.21 28.23 4.70
N ASN A 55 10.50 29.28 5.07
CA ASN A 55 9.08 29.21 5.45
C ASN A 55 8.77 28.07 6.47
N PRO A 56 9.59 27.87 7.52
CA PRO A 56 9.51 26.69 8.38
C PRO A 56 8.22 26.62 9.19
N ASP A 57 7.59 27.77 9.46
CA ASP A 57 6.36 27.92 10.25
C ASP A 57 5.11 28.16 9.38
N ARG A 58 5.26 28.17 8.05
CA ARG A 58 4.12 28.26 7.12
C ARG A 58 3.43 26.91 7.01
N ALA A 59 2.10 26.93 7.04
CA ALA A 59 1.29 25.73 6.89
C ALA A 59 1.18 25.31 5.41
N PHE A 60 1.32 24.01 5.16
CA PHE A 60 1.18 23.37 3.85
C PHE A 60 0.26 22.17 3.96
N THR A 61 -0.41 21.82 2.86
CA THR A 61 -1.00 20.48 2.70
C THR A 61 0.14 19.47 2.60
N PRO A 62 0.28 18.55 3.57
CA PRO A 62 1.46 17.69 3.68
C PRO A 62 1.38 16.46 2.78
N ALA A 63 0.23 16.15 2.19
CA ALA A 63 -0.07 14.84 1.63
C ALA A 63 0.28 13.73 2.65
N SER A 64 0.74 12.56 2.19
CA SER A 64 1.07 11.42 3.05
C SER A 64 2.21 11.61 4.08
N ASN A 65 2.75 12.82 4.25
CA ASN A 65 3.53 13.14 5.44
C ASN A 65 2.66 13.27 6.71
N MET A 66 1.33 13.42 6.58
CA MET A 66 0.39 13.28 7.70
C MET A 66 0.56 11.95 8.45
N LYS A 67 0.90 10.88 7.72
CA LYS A 67 1.16 9.56 8.30
C LYS A 67 2.29 9.56 9.34
N ILE A 68 3.21 10.52 9.27
CA ILE A 68 4.24 10.66 10.31
C ILE A 68 3.59 10.96 11.67
N PHE A 69 2.55 11.79 11.69
CA PHE A 69 1.85 12.21 12.90
C PHE A 69 0.89 11.14 13.40
N SER A 70 0.05 10.58 12.51
CA SER A 70 -0.92 9.55 12.89
C SER A 70 -0.25 8.27 13.39
N ASP A 71 0.79 7.79 12.70
CA ASP A 71 1.52 6.58 13.12
C ASP A 71 2.37 6.84 14.37
N ALA A 72 2.91 8.05 14.56
CA ALA A 72 3.58 8.42 15.80
C ALA A 72 2.60 8.42 16.99
N ALA A 73 1.38 8.94 16.80
CA ALA A 73 0.35 8.92 17.84
C ALA A 73 -0.02 7.48 18.22
N ALA A 74 -0.21 6.62 17.22
CA ALA A 74 -0.48 5.20 17.44
C ALA A 74 0.67 4.51 18.17
N LEU A 75 1.92 4.74 17.76
CA LEU A 75 3.10 4.15 18.40
C LEU A 75 3.22 4.58 19.87
N MET A 76 3.04 5.87 20.15
CA MET A 76 3.14 6.43 21.51
C MET A 76 2.04 5.91 22.43
N LEU A 77 0.81 5.73 21.92
CA LEU A 77 -0.33 5.31 22.74
C LEU A 77 -0.40 3.80 22.94
N LEU A 78 -0.18 3.02 21.87
CA LEU A 78 -0.47 1.59 21.85
C LEU A 78 0.79 0.75 22.14
N GLY A 79 1.97 1.27 21.80
CA GLY A 79 3.24 0.55 21.89
C GLY A 79 3.48 -0.40 20.69
N PRO A 80 4.76 -0.73 20.40
CA PRO A 80 5.16 -1.43 19.17
C PRO A 80 4.62 -2.86 19.07
N ASP A 81 4.34 -3.51 20.19
CA ASP A 81 3.86 -4.89 20.26
C ASP A 81 2.33 -5.02 20.21
N TYR A 82 1.60 -3.90 20.19
CA TYR A 82 0.14 -3.92 20.15
C TYR A 82 -0.36 -4.74 18.96
N ARG A 83 -1.42 -5.52 19.19
CA ARG A 83 -2.12 -6.29 18.16
C ARG A 83 -3.61 -6.04 18.26
N PHE A 84 -4.25 -5.89 17.11
CA PHE A 84 -5.70 -6.00 17.02
C PHE A 84 -6.09 -7.46 17.25
N ASN A 85 -7.22 -7.69 17.91
CA ASN A 85 -7.74 -9.03 18.16
C ASN A 85 -9.14 -9.17 17.53
N ASN A 86 -9.22 -9.89 16.42
CA ASN A 86 -10.47 -10.22 15.75
C ASN A 86 -11.01 -11.50 16.39
N GLN A 87 -12.31 -11.56 16.69
CA GLN A 87 -12.88 -12.66 17.47
C GLN A 87 -14.14 -13.22 16.84
N LEU A 88 -14.32 -14.52 16.97
CA LEU A 88 -15.57 -15.21 16.70
C LEU A 88 -16.12 -15.75 18.01
N SER A 89 -17.35 -15.41 18.37
CA SER A 89 -17.99 -15.84 19.60
C SER A 89 -19.46 -16.22 19.39
N THR A 90 -20.11 -16.79 20.40
CA THR A 90 -21.54 -17.13 20.35
C THR A 90 -22.22 -16.89 21.69
N ASN A 91 -23.50 -16.54 21.67
CA ASN A 91 -24.35 -16.56 22.86
C ASN A 91 -25.20 -17.85 22.95
N GLY A 92 -24.95 -18.82 22.06
CA GLY A 92 -25.73 -20.05 22.03
C GLY A 92 -25.47 -20.89 23.27
N THR A 93 -26.54 -21.30 23.94
CA THR A 93 -26.48 -22.05 25.20
C THR A 93 -26.52 -23.57 24.99
N GLY A 94 -26.66 -24.03 23.74
CA GLY A 94 -26.70 -25.45 23.44
C GLY A 94 -26.41 -25.78 21.98
N LEU A 95 -25.73 -26.92 21.79
CA LEU A 95 -25.45 -27.57 20.51
C LEU A 95 -26.14 -28.93 20.49
N ARG A 96 -27.20 -29.10 19.69
CA ARG A 96 -27.93 -30.38 19.57
C ARG A 96 -27.80 -30.89 18.14
N ASN A 97 -27.24 -32.10 17.97
CA ASN A 97 -26.99 -32.71 16.65
C ASN A 97 -26.23 -31.79 15.66
N GLY A 98 -25.34 -30.93 16.18
CA GLY A 98 -24.60 -29.95 15.40
C GLY A 98 -25.37 -28.66 15.07
N THR A 99 -26.59 -28.49 15.56
CA THR A 99 -27.35 -27.22 15.46
C THR A 99 -27.11 -26.35 16.68
N LEU A 100 -26.49 -25.19 16.47
CA LEU A 100 -26.27 -24.15 17.47
C LEU A 100 -27.55 -23.32 17.63
N LYS A 101 -28.14 -23.31 18.83
CA LYS A 101 -29.28 -22.45 19.17
C LYS A 101 -28.79 -21.12 19.72
N GLY A 102 -28.59 -20.15 18.83
CA GLY A 102 -28.11 -18.82 19.17
C GLY A 102 -27.47 -18.15 17.97
N ASN A 103 -26.89 -16.98 18.22
CA ASN A 103 -26.19 -16.18 17.22
C ASN A 103 -24.69 -16.46 17.27
N VAL A 104 -24.01 -16.20 16.14
CA VAL A 104 -22.55 -16.14 16.06
C VAL A 104 -22.15 -14.69 15.84
N TYR A 105 -21.14 -14.21 16.56
CA TYR A 105 -20.69 -12.83 16.53
C TYR A 105 -19.25 -12.78 16.02
N LEU A 106 -19.00 -11.97 14.98
CA LEU A 106 -17.68 -11.63 14.47
C LEU A 106 -17.32 -10.22 14.92
N TYR A 107 -16.45 -10.12 15.93
CA TYR A 107 -15.94 -8.84 16.41
C TYR A 107 -14.71 -8.40 15.60
N LEU A 108 -14.80 -7.21 15.01
CA LEU A 108 -13.78 -6.57 14.19
C LEU A 108 -13.44 -5.19 14.78
N PRO A 109 -12.33 -5.06 15.53
CA PRO A 109 -11.94 -3.80 16.16
C PRO A 109 -11.35 -2.76 15.18
N GLY A 110 -11.32 -3.06 13.88
CA GLY A 110 -10.68 -2.21 12.87
C GLY A 110 -9.28 -2.66 12.46
N ASP A 111 -8.94 -3.94 12.57
CA ASP A 111 -7.65 -4.46 12.09
C ASP A 111 -7.47 -4.19 10.58
N PRO A 112 -6.53 -3.30 10.16
CA PRO A 112 -6.35 -3.02 8.74
C PRO A 112 -5.65 -4.17 7.99
N SER A 113 -5.03 -5.11 8.72
CA SER A 113 -4.38 -6.31 8.20
C SER A 113 -5.29 -7.54 8.11
N PHE A 114 -6.58 -7.38 8.41
CA PHE A 114 -7.54 -8.47 8.31
C PHE A 114 -7.72 -8.95 6.85
N THR A 115 -7.70 -10.26 6.64
CA THR A 115 -7.75 -10.88 5.31
C THR A 115 -8.82 -11.97 5.23
N HIS A 116 -9.15 -12.38 4.00
CA HIS A 116 -9.96 -13.56 3.72
C HIS A 116 -9.45 -14.81 4.44
N GLU A 117 -8.14 -15.00 4.55
CA GLU A 117 -7.58 -16.19 5.23
C GLU A 117 -7.77 -16.11 6.74
N HIS A 118 -7.70 -14.92 7.34
CA HIS A 118 -8.06 -14.74 8.75
C HIS A 118 -9.53 -15.06 8.99
N LEU A 119 -10.43 -14.54 8.15
CA LEU A 119 -11.87 -14.82 8.27
C LEU A 119 -12.17 -16.30 8.05
N LYS A 120 -11.57 -16.92 7.03
CA LYS A 120 -11.69 -18.36 6.77
C LYS A 120 -11.22 -19.19 7.96
N SER A 121 -10.08 -18.82 8.55
CA SER A 121 -9.55 -19.47 9.76
C SER A 121 -10.54 -19.35 10.93
N LEU A 122 -11.07 -18.16 11.19
CA LEU A 122 -12.11 -17.95 12.21
C LEU A 122 -13.34 -18.81 11.94
N LEU A 123 -13.90 -18.79 10.73
CA LEU A 123 -15.09 -19.56 10.37
C LEU A 123 -14.85 -21.08 10.44
N SER A 124 -13.64 -21.55 10.12
CA SER A 124 -13.27 -22.96 10.24
C SER A 124 -13.35 -23.49 11.68
N SER A 125 -13.27 -22.62 12.68
CA SER A 125 -13.46 -23.01 14.08
C SER A 125 -14.86 -23.54 14.35
N LEU A 126 -15.88 -23.09 13.63
CA LEU A 126 -17.26 -23.59 13.77
C LEU A 126 -17.32 -25.12 13.57
N LYS A 127 -16.58 -25.63 12.58
CA LYS A 127 -16.43 -27.08 12.39
C LYS A 127 -15.72 -27.77 13.54
N LYS A 128 -14.67 -27.16 14.10
CA LYS A 128 -13.93 -27.71 15.25
C LYS A 128 -14.84 -27.85 16.48
N TRP A 129 -15.80 -26.94 16.62
CA TRP A 129 -16.87 -27.00 17.61
C TRP A 129 -18.06 -27.91 17.21
N ASN A 130 -17.94 -28.69 16.13
CA ASN A 130 -18.98 -29.57 15.59
C ASN A 130 -20.29 -28.85 15.17
N ILE A 131 -20.22 -27.54 14.88
CA ILE A 131 -21.37 -26.76 14.40
C ILE A 131 -21.58 -27.05 12.90
N LYS A 132 -22.75 -27.58 12.57
CA LYS A 132 -23.23 -27.86 11.20
C LYS A 132 -24.35 -26.92 10.78
N SER A 133 -25.07 -26.32 11.73
CA SER A 133 -26.09 -25.31 11.45
C SER A 133 -26.17 -24.27 12.57
N ILE A 134 -26.42 -23.02 12.20
CA ILE A 134 -26.64 -21.90 13.11
C ILE A 134 -28.12 -21.51 12.98
N GLN A 135 -28.88 -21.64 14.07
CA GLN A 135 -30.31 -21.32 14.07
C GLN A 135 -30.58 -19.80 14.05
N GLY A 136 -29.75 -19.03 14.76
CA GLY A 136 -29.83 -17.58 14.82
C GLY A 136 -29.08 -16.88 13.69
N ASP A 137 -28.76 -15.62 13.93
CA ASP A 137 -28.06 -14.73 13.00
C ASP A 137 -26.54 -14.84 13.11
N PHE A 138 -25.86 -14.43 12.04
CA PHE A 138 -24.44 -14.12 12.06
C PHE A 138 -24.27 -12.61 12.16
N VAL A 139 -23.78 -12.13 13.30
CA VAL A 139 -23.70 -10.71 13.64
C VAL A 139 -22.27 -10.21 13.48
N ILE A 140 -22.07 -9.20 12.66
CA ILE A 140 -20.80 -8.49 12.53
C ILE A 140 -20.82 -7.33 13.52
N ASP A 141 -19.95 -7.39 14.53
CA ASP A 141 -19.74 -6.35 15.52
C ASP A 141 -18.48 -5.55 15.17
N SER A 142 -18.65 -4.28 14.82
CA SER A 142 -17.56 -3.40 14.42
C SER A 142 -17.54 -2.11 15.20
N ALA A 143 -16.34 -1.69 15.58
CA ALA A 143 -16.09 -0.37 16.15
C ALA A 143 -16.46 0.78 15.21
N TYR A 144 -16.52 0.57 13.89
CA TYR A 144 -16.69 1.64 12.90
C TYR A 144 -18.08 1.69 12.25
N ASN A 145 -19.09 0.98 12.79
CA ASN A 145 -20.43 0.88 12.19
C ASN A 145 -21.09 2.24 11.84
N HIS A 146 -20.83 3.27 12.64
CA HIS A 146 -21.46 4.60 12.50
C HIS A 146 -20.47 5.71 12.10
N VAL A 147 -19.27 5.32 11.63
CA VAL A 147 -18.27 6.28 11.17
C VAL A 147 -18.43 6.50 9.67
N ASN A 148 -18.36 7.75 9.22
CA ASN A 148 -18.34 8.05 7.79
C ASN A 148 -17.10 7.39 7.15
N PRO A 149 -17.26 6.55 6.11
CA PRO A 149 -16.14 5.81 5.53
C PRO A 149 -15.06 6.65 4.84
N TYR A 150 -15.35 7.93 4.59
CA TYR A 150 -14.42 8.87 3.97
C TYR A 150 -14.24 10.08 4.87
N ALA A 151 -12.98 10.46 5.11
CA ALA A 151 -12.67 11.65 5.89
C ALA A 151 -13.04 12.93 5.10
N PRO A 152 -13.34 14.05 5.79
CA PRO A 152 -13.62 15.32 5.13
C PRO A 152 -12.46 15.78 4.24
N GLY A 153 -12.77 16.34 3.07
CA GLY A 153 -11.78 16.91 2.15
C GLY A 153 -11.17 15.94 1.14
N TRP A 154 -11.60 14.67 1.12
CA TRP A 154 -11.27 13.72 0.05
C TRP A 154 -12.01 14.07 -1.25
N MET A 155 -11.35 13.90 -2.40
CA MET A 155 -11.97 14.19 -3.70
C MET A 155 -12.79 12.99 -4.19
N ILE A 156 -13.95 13.24 -4.80
CA ILE A 156 -14.83 12.19 -5.34
C ILE A 156 -14.11 11.29 -6.36
N GLU A 157 -13.24 11.88 -7.19
CA GLU A 157 -12.44 11.18 -8.20
C GLU A 157 -11.49 10.13 -7.58
N ASP A 158 -11.01 10.36 -6.36
CA ASP A 158 -10.04 9.48 -5.68
C ASP A 158 -10.71 8.20 -5.16
N LEU A 159 -12.01 8.25 -4.84
CA LEU A 159 -12.72 7.19 -4.11
C LEU A 159 -12.96 5.90 -4.91
N VAL A 160 -12.71 5.94 -6.22
CA VAL A 160 -12.83 4.78 -7.13
C VAL A 160 -11.57 3.90 -7.05
N TYR A 161 -10.43 4.50 -6.75
CA TYR A 161 -9.14 3.83 -6.78
C TYR A 161 -8.76 3.26 -5.41
N SER A 162 -7.87 2.27 -5.41
CA SER A 162 -7.43 1.60 -4.19
C SER A 162 -6.94 2.51 -3.05
N TYR A 163 -6.31 3.64 -3.35
CA TYR A 163 -5.85 4.59 -2.34
C TYR A 163 -7.00 5.39 -1.69
N GLY A 164 -8.17 5.44 -2.33
CA GLY A 164 -9.41 5.99 -1.79
C GLY A 164 -10.36 4.91 -1.26
N ALA A 165 -9.86 3.71 -0.92
CA ALA A 165 -10.68 2.63 -0.36
C ALA A 165 -11.31 3.07 0.98
N PRO A 166 -12.61 2.80 1.20
CA PRO A 166 -13.33 3.28 2.38
C PRO A 166 -12.86 2.63 3.68
N LEU A 167 -12.81 3.44 4.74
CA LEU A 167 -12.80 2.96 6.12
C LEU A 167 -14.22 2.53 6.52
N SER A 168 -14.62 1.37 6.02
CA SER A 168 -15.96 0.81 6.26
C SER A 168 -16.03 0.14 7.64
N PRO A 169 -17.24 -0.16 8.17
CA PRO A 169 -17.39 -0.99 9.36
C PRO A 169 -16.62 -2.32 9.27
N VAL A 170 -16.32 -2.79 8.06
CA VAL A 170 -15.47 -3.95 7.87
C VAL A 170 -14.25 -3.60 7.01
N ILE A 171 -13.11 -4.13 7.40
CA ILE A 171 -11.89 -4.08 6.61
C ILE A 171 -11.48 -5.50 6.27
N MET A 172 -11.34 -5.81 4.99
CA MET A 172 -10.86 -7.11 4.53
C MET A 172 -10.04 -6.94 3.26
N ASN A 173 -8.80 -7.44 3.27
CA ASN A 173 -7.85 -7.29 2.15
C ASN A 173 -7.71 -5.83 1.69
N ASN A 174 -7.60 -4.93 2.67
CA ASN A 174 -7.54 -3.48 2.49
C ASN A 174 -8.75 -2.86 1.76
N ASN A 175 -9.91 -3.54 1.73
CA ASN A 175 -11.10 -3.12 0.98
C ASN A 175 -10.80 -2.83 -0.49
N ARG A 176 -9.97 -3.69 -1.11
CA ARG A 176 -9.48 -3.54 -2.48
C ARG A 176 -9.62 -4.83 -3.26
N LEU A 177 -9.83 -4.67 -4.55
CA LEU A 177 -9.76 -5.76 -5.53
C LEU A 177 -8.85 -5.37 -6.69
N THR A 178 -8.42 -6.37 -7.47
CA THR A 178 -7.68 -6.16 -8.72
C THR A 178 -8.55 -6.53 -9.90
N VAL A 179 -8.72 -5.59 -10.82
CA VAL A 179 -9.37 -5.79 -12.12
C VAL A 179 -8.27 -6.01 -13.16
N THR A 180 -8.36 -7.09 -13.91
CA THR A 180 -7.46 -7.42 -15.01
C THR A 180 -8.22 -7.40 -16.33
N VAL A 181 -7.81 -6.54 -17.27
CA VAL A 181 -8.41 -6.39 -18.59
C VAL A 181 -7.45 -6.93 -19.63
N ASN A 182 -7.85 -8.01 -20.30
CA ASN A 182 -7.12 -8.69 -21.35
C ASN A 182 -7.75 -8.40 -22.72
N PRO A 183 -6.96 -8.23 -23.79
CA PRO A 183 -7.53 -8.18 -25.13
C PRO A 183 -8.09 -9.54 -25.55
N ALA A 184 -9.11 -9.52 -26.40
CA ALA A 184 -9.57 -10.72 -27.11
C ALA A 184 -8.62 -11.11 -28.25
N GLU A 185 -8.90 -12.25 -28.88
CA GLU A 185 -8.14 -12.82 -29.98
C GLU A 185 -8.21 -11.97 -31.27
N LYS A 186 -9.30 -11.21 -31.48
CA LYS A 186 -9.54 -10.40 -32.68
C LYS A 186 -10.10 -9.02 -32.35
N ALA A 187 -9.81 -8.06 -33.23
CA ALA A 187 -10.43 -6.74 -33.17
C ALA A 187 -11.96 -6.83 -33.34
N GLY A 188 -12.69 -5.91 -32.72
CA GLY A 188 -14.15 -5.86 -32.69
C GLY A 188 -14.79 -6.71 -31.58
N LYS A 189 -14.07 -7.69 -31.02
CA LYS A 189 -14.57 -8.53 -29.91
C LYS A 189 -14.50 -7.79 -28.56
N PRO A 190 -15.42 -8.07 -27.62
CA PRO A 190 -15.32 -7.57 -26.24
C PRO A 190 -13.99 -7.99 -25.59
N ALA A 191 -13.41 -7.13 -24.76
CA ALA A 191 -12.23 -7.51 -23.96
C ALA A 191 -12.61 -8.57 -22.92
N LEU A 192 -11.63 -9.25 -22.34
CA LEU A 192 -11.79 -10.26 -21.32
C LEU A 192 -11.45 -9.66 -19.96
N ILE A 193 -12.43 -9.53 -19.08
CA ILE A 193 -12.28 -8.86 -17.78
C ILE A 193 -12.40 -9.89 -16.66
N GLU A 194 -11.45 -9.85 -15.74
CA GLU A 194 -11.38 -10.73 -14.58
C GLU A 194 -11.13 -9.91 -13.31
N VAL A 195 -11.75 -10.33 -12.21
CA VAL A 195 -11.64 -9.65 -10.92
C VAL A 195 -11.22 -10.65 -9.85
N THR A 196 -10.34 -10.25 -8.93
CA THR A 196 -10.04 -11.02 -7.73
C THR A 196 -11.18 -10.89 -6.72
N ASP A 197 -12.25 -11.64 -6.93
CA ASP A 197 -13.45 -11.63 -6.10
C ASP A 197 -13.79 -13.02 -5.55
N PRO A 198 -13.17 -13.44 -4.44
CA PRO A 198 -13.58 -14.67 -3.76
C PRO A 198 -14.99 -14.60 -3.16
N SER A 199 -15.58 -13.41 -2.93
CA SER A 199 -16.93 -13.29 -2.38
C SER A 199 -18.03 -13.65 -3.39
N GLY A 200 -17.76 -13.42 -4.68
CA GLY A 200 -18.72 -13.57 -5.77
C GLY A 200 -19.77 -12.45 -5.84
N THR A 201 -19.62 -11.35 -5.08
CA THR A 201 -20.61 -10.25 -5.04
C THR A 201 -20.33 -9.12 -6.03
N ILE A 202 -19.19 -9.13 -6.72
CA ILE A 202 -18.83 -8.06 -7.66
C ILE A 202 -19.51 -8.31 -9.01
N ILE A 203 -20.42 -7.42 -9.39
CA ILE A 203 -21.10 -7.47 -10.70
C ILE A 203 -20.27 -6.67 -11.71
N ILE A 204 -19.93 -7.28 -12.84
CA ILE A 204 -19.06 -6.67 -13.86
C ILE A 204 -19.89 -6.31 -15.10
N GLU A 205 -19.88 -5.03 -15.46
CA GLU A 205 -20.39 -4.52 -16.74
C GLU A 205 -19.21 -4.26 -17.69
N ASN A 206 -19.04 -5.14 -18.67
CA ASN A 206 -17.95 -5.07 -19.63
C ASN A 206 -18.36 -4.34 -20.93
N LYS A 207 -17.89 -3.10 -21.08
CA LYS A 207 -18.07 -2.26 -22.27
C LYS A 207 -16.76 -2.02 -23.02
N VAL A 208 -15.70 -2.77 -22.72
CA VAL A 208 -14.40 -2.62 -23.38
C VAL A 208 -14.40 -3.39 -24.70
N ARG A 209 -13.84 -2.78 -25.75
CA ARG A 209 -13.67 -3.42 -27.07
C ARG A 209 -12.20 -3.61 -27.42
N THR A 210 -11.89 -4.74 -28.03
CA THR A 210 -10.55 -5.02 -28.56
C THR A 210 -10.38 -4.31 -29.91
N LYS A 211 -9.34 -3.50 -30.09
CA LYS A 211 -9.07 -2.74 -31.33
C LYS A 211 -7.74 -3.14 -31.99
N ALA A 212 -7.65 -2.96 -33.30
CA ALA A 212 -6.40 -3.09 -34.04
C ALA A 212 -5.51 -1.84 -33.90
N ASN A 213 -6.11 -0.65 -33.88
CA ASN A 213 -5.43 0.64 -33.71
C ASN A 213 -5.65 1.18 -32.28
N LEU A 214 -4.56 1.64 -31.65
CA LEU A 214 -4.52 2.13 -30.27
C LEU A 214 -4.56 3.66 -30.14
N LYS A 215 -4.61 4.42 -31.25
CA LYS A 215 -4.70 5.88 -31.19
C LYS A 215 -5.98 6.29 -30.43
N GLY A 216 -5.80 7.06 -29.35
CA GLY A 216 -6.90 7.49 -28.46
C GLY A 216 -7.53 6.35 -27.64
N CYS A 217 -6.83 5.23 -27.47
CA CYS A 217 -7.35 4.06 -26.78
C CYS A 217 -6.93 4.05 -25.30
N GLY A 218 -7.91 3.96 -24.40
CA GLY A 218 -7.73 3.88 -22.96
C GLY A 218 -8.83 3.01 -22.34
N VAL A 219 -8.60 2.57 -21.11
CA VAL A 219 -9.60 1.83 -20.33
C VAL A 219 -9.93 2.64 -19.08
N ASP A 220 -11.22 2.92 -18.93
CA ASP A 220 -11.75 3.63 -17.78
C ASP A 220 -12.50 2.66 -16.87
N PHE A 221 -12.36 2.90 -15.57
CA PHE A 221 -12.95 2.08 -14.52
C PHE A 221 -13.85 2.95 -13.66
N SER A 222 -15.04 2.45 -13.37
CA SER A 222 -15.96 3.08 -12.42
C SER A 222 -16.63 1.99 -11.60
N THR A 223 -16.89 2.27 -10.32
CA THR A 223 -17.62 1.33 -9.48
C THR A 223 -18.60 2.10 -8.60
N ASP A 224 -19.84 1.63 -8.55
CA ASP A 224 -20.91 2.29 -7.79
C ASP A 224 -20.91 1.87 -6.31
N LYS A 225 -21.87 2.41 -5.54
CA LYS A 225 -22.04 2.09 -4.11
C LYS A 225 -22.48 0.65 -3.82
N ASN A 226 -22.87 -0.13 -4.82
CA ASN A 226 -23.28 -1.53 -4.68
C ASN A 226 -22.21 -2.49 -5.22
N ASN A 227 -20.99 -1.99 -5.46
CA ASN A 227 -19.89 -2.72 -6.07
C ASN A 227 -20.18 -3.19 -7.51
N HIS A 228 -21.07 -2.53 -8.25
CA HIS A 228 -21.18 -2.76 -9.69
C HIS A 228 -20.01 -2.08 -10.38
N LEU A 229 -19.15 -2.88 -11.02
CA LEU A 229 -17.95 -2.45 -11.72
C LEU A 229 -18.25 -2.27 -13.21
N SER A 230 -18.22 -1.03 -13.70
CA SER A 230 -18.32 -0.72 -15.13
C SER A 230 -16.94 -0.40 -15.68
N VAL A 231 -16.53 -1.16 -16.70
CA VAL A 231 -15.24 -0.99 -17.38
C VAL A 231 -15.50 -0.66 -18.85
N ARG A 232 -14.97 0.46 -19.33
CA ARG A 232 -15.27 1.00 -20.67
C ARG A 232 -14.00 1.38 -21.44
N GLY A 233 -14.14 1.64 -22.73
CA GLY A 233 -13.04 2.06 -23.59
C GLY A 233 -12.53 0.93 -24.49
N CYS A 234 -11.22 0.84 -24.69
CA CYS A 234 -10.64 -0.17 -25.56
C CYS A 234 -9.26 -0.66 -25.13
N ILE A 235 -8.88 -1.82 -25.67
CA ILE A 235 -7.57 -2.43 -25.49
C ILE A 235 -7.10 -3.01 -26.84
N GLY A 236 -5.79 -3.00 -27.11
CA GLY A 236 -5.24 -3.43 -28.39
C GLY A 236 -5.07 -4.93 -28.51
N VAL A 237 -5.28 -5.50 -29.70
CA VAL A 237 -4.89 -6.89 -30.00
C VAL A 237 -3.40 -7.06 -29.67
N GLY A 238 -3.07 -8.04 -28.83
CA GLY A 238 -1.69 -8.30 -28.40
C GLY A 238 -1.13 -7.32 -27.36
N GLN A 239 -1.87 -6.29 -26.93
CA GLN A 239 -1.46 -5.42 -25.82
C GLN A 239 -1.34 -6.21 -24.51
N TRP A 240 -0.44 -5.81 -23.62
CA TRP A 240 -0.37 -6.34 -22.25
C TRP A 240 -1.65 -6.09 -21.47
N ALA A 241 -1.99 -7.05 -20.61
CA ALA A 241 -3.14 -6.90 -19.73
C ALA A 241 -3.00 -5.68 -18.82
N ILE A 242 -4.05 -4.86 -18.77
CA ILE A 242 -4.14 -3.72 -17.85
C ILE A 242 -4.60 -4.28 -16.50
N GLN A 243 -3.84 -3.99 -15.44
CA GLN A 243 -4.21 -4.35 -14.08
C GLN A 243 -4.45 -3.07 -13.27
N GLN A 244 -5.65 -2.94 -12.72
CA GLN A 244 -6.04 -1.78 -11.92
C GLN A 244 -6.51 -2.26 -10.55
N ARG A 245 -5.94 -1.67 -9.49
CA ARG A 245 -6.43 -1.88 -8.12
C ARG A 245 -7.54 -0.87 -7.84
N MET A 246 -8.72 -1.38 -7.51
CA MET A 246 -9.94 -0.59 -7.27
C MET A 246 -10.34 -0.67 -5.80
N ALA A 247 -11.04 0.36 -5.33
CA ALA A 247 -11.71 0.30 -4.04
C ALA A 247 -12.97 -0.58 -4.13
N ILE A 248 -13.22 -1.35 -3.07
CA ILE A 248 -14.53 -1.98 -2.83
C ILE A 248 -15.39 -0.91 -2.14
N ARG A 249 -16.45 -0.45 -2.80
CA ARG A 249 -17.27 0.69 -2.34
C ARG A 249 -18.25 0.32 -1.24
N ASN A 250 -18.68 -0.94 -1.20
CA ASN A 250 -19.48 -1.51 -0.13
C ASN A 250 -18.80 -2.76 0.44
N PRO A 251 -17.82 -2.58 1.34
CA PRO A 251 -17.12 -3.69 1.98
C PRO A 251 -18.02 -4.58 2.84
N LEU A 252 -19.10 -4.05 3.40
CA LEU A 252 -20.06 -4.82 4.20
C LEU A 252 -20.74 -5.90 3.35
N SER A 253 -21.33 -5.51 2.22
CA SER A 253 -21.95 -6.47 1.27
C SER A 253 -20.93 -7.51 0.79
N TYR A 254 -19.71 -7.07 0.51
CA TYR A 254 -18.62 -7.95 0.11
C TYR A 254 -18.26 -8.99 1.19
N MET A 255 -18.13 -8.57 2.45
CA MET A 255 -17.88 -9.48 3.57
C MET A 255 -19.06 -10.41 3.84
N GLN A 256 -20.29 -9.92 3.75
CA GLN A 256 -21.49 -10.75 3.89
C GLN A 256 -21.52 -11.87 2.85
N GLY A 257 -21.24 -11.55 1.58
CA GLY A 257 -21.14 -12.55 0.51
C GLY A 257 -20.00 -13.55 0.75
N PHE A 258 -18.84 -13.08 1.23
CA PHE A 258 -17.72 -13.96 1.56
C PHE A 258 -18.05 -14.90 2.73
N ILE A 259 -18.68 -14.42 3.81
CA ILE A 259 -19.13 -15.26 4.93
C ILE A 259 -20.13 -16.29 4.44
N GLN A 260 -21.15 -15.87 3.66
CA GLN A 260 -22.15 -16.78 3.11
C GLN A 260 -21.50 -17.89 2.28
N LYS A 261 -20.54 -17.53 1.42
CA LYS A 261 -19.82 -18.48 0.58
C LYS A 261 -18.97 -19.42 1.41
N GLU A 262 -18.19 -18.91 2.37
CA GLU A 262 -17.30 -19.74 3.19
C GLU A 262 -18.09 -20.71 4.08
N LEU A 263 -19.22 -20.28 4.65
CA LEU A 263 -20.14 -21.18 5.37
C LEU A 263 -20.67 -22.29 4.45
N ALA A 264 -21.06 -21.96 3.21
CA ALA A 264 -21.54 -22.93 2.22
C ALA A 264 -20.43 -23.92 1.78
N ASP A 265 -19.22 -23.42 1.49
CA ASP A 265 -18.05 -24.24 1.16
C ASP A 265 -17.69 -25.17 2.34
N GLN A 266 -17.97 -24.73 3.56
CA GLN A 266 -17.84 -25.50 4.78
C GLN A 266 -19.04 -26.41 5.09
N ARG A 267 -20.13 -26.37 4.31
CA ARG A 267 -21.38 -27.12 4.57
C ARG A 267 -22.00 -26.78 5.93
N ILE A 268 -21.91 -25.52 6.35
CA ILE A 268 -22.58 -24.99 7.54
C ILE A 268 -23.82 -24.22 7.10
N HIS A 269 -24.99 -24.63 7.59
CA HIS A 269 -26.26 -23.99 7.24
C HIS A 269 -26.61 -22.86 8.23
N LEU A 270 -26.54 -21.61 7.77
CA LEU A 270 -27.08 -20.46 8.50
C LEU A 270 -28.58 -20.33 8.21
N LYS A 271 -29.42 -20.37 9.25
CA LYS A 271 -30.88 -20.14 9.11
C LYS A 271 -31.27 -18.67 9.25
N GLY A 272 -30.53 -17.91 10.06
CA GLY A 272 -30.71 -16.46 10.19
C GLY A 272 -30.07 -15.68 9.04
N LYS A 273 -29.81 -14.39 9.30
CA LYS A 273 -29.21 -13.45 8.36
C LYS A 273 -27.79 -13.07 8.79
N ILE A 274 -27.00 -12.53 7.86
CA ILE A 274 -25.72 -11.89 8.17
C ILE A 274 -25.96 -10.40 8.30
N LEU A 275 -25.81 -9.82 9.49
CA LEU A 275 -26.19 -8.43 9.78
C LEU A 275 -25.19 -7.72 10.69
N MET A 276 -25.22 -6.39 10.71
CA MET A 276 -24.46 -5.60 11.68
C MET A 276 -25.18 -5.61 13.03
N GLY A 277 -24.43 -5.65 14.12
CA GLY A 277 -24.97 -5.56 15.48
C GLY A 277 -23.87 -5.45 16.52
N LYS A 278 -24.22 -5.63 17.79
CA LYS A 278 -23.23 -5.74 18.87
C LYS A 278 -23.34 -7.09 19.55
N ALA A 279 -22.20 -7.65 19.92
CA ALA A 279 -22.17 -8.81 20.80
C ALA A 279 -22.67 -8.43 22.21
N PRO A 280 -23.47 -9.29 22.86
CA PRO A 280 -23.74 -9.13 24.28
C PRO A 280 -22.45 -9.32 25.09
N LYS A 281 -22.41 -8.87 26.34
CA LYS A 281 -21.20 -8.95 27.18
C LYS A 281 -20.76 -10.40 27.47
N ASP A 282 -21.73 -11.32 27.52
CA ASP A 282 -21.50 -12.72 27.87
C ASP A 282 -21.62 -13.61 26.63
N THR A 283 -20.58 -13.62 25.79
CA THR A 283 -20.44 -14.58 24.70
C THR A 283 -19.29 -15.55 24.95
N LEU A 284 -19.47 -16.80 24.50
CA LEU A 284 -18.41 -17.81 24.48
C LEU A 284 -17.49 -17.54 23.30
N LEU A 285 -16.21 -17.29 23.56
CA LEU A 285 -15.19 -17.17 22.51
C LEU A 285 -14.95 -18.52 21.84
N LEU A 286 -15.17 -18.58 20.53
CA LEU A 286 -14.96 -19.78 19.72
C LEU A 286 -13.58 -19.80 19.06
N ALA A 287 -13.10 -18.62 18.61
CA ALA A 287 -11.79 -18.44 18.02
C ALA A 287 -11.36 -16.97 18.03
N SER A 288 -10.06 -16.73 17.91
CA SER A 288 -9.46 -15.39 17.76
C SER A 288 -8.37 -15.38 16.70
N SER A 289 -8.17 -14.23 16.06
CA SER A 289 -7.11 -13.97 15.09
C SER A 289 -6.49 -12.62 15.38
N SER A 290 -5.23 -12.63 15.80
CA SER A 290 -4.47 -11.40 16.07
C SER A 290 -3.82 -10.84 14.80
N SER A 291 -3.75 -9.52 14.70
CA SER A 291 -2.98 -8.85 13.64
C SER A 291 -1.47 -9.07 13.82
N SER A 292 -0.70 -8.62 12.83
CA SER A 292 0.72 -8.29 13.03
C SER A 292 0.90 -7.26 14.16
N SER A 293 2.10 -7.17 14.73
CA SER A 293 2.42 -6.15 15.74
C SER A 293 2.31 -4.74 15.13
N LEU A 294 2.07 -3.72 15.97
CA LEU A 294 1.96 -2.35 15.50
C LEU A 294 3.20 -1.91 14.72
N SER A 295 4.40 -2.28 15.15
CA SER A 295 5.64 -2.03 14.39
C SER A 295 5.55 -2.51 12.94
N GLN A 296 5.04 -3.72 12.72
CA GLN A 296 4.83 -4.24 11.38
C GLN A 296 3.68 -3.53 10.65
N LEU A 297 2.60 -3.15 11.36
CA LEU A 297 1.54 -2.35 10.76
C LEU A 297 2.05 -0.97 10.31
N LEU A 298 2.97 -0.33 11.07
CA LEU A 298 3.62 0.91 10.65
C LEU A 298 4.48 0.70 9.40
N ASN A 299 5.19 -0.43 9.29
CA ASN A 299 5.89 -0.78 8.05
C ASN A 299 4.92 -0.87 6.86
N ASP A 300 3.76 -1.52 7.08
CA ASP A 300 2.72 -1.70 6.08
C ASP A 300 1.93 -0.40 5.78
N THR A 301 2.02 0.60 6.66
CA THR A 301 1.52 1.96 6.44
C THR A 301 2.53 2.83 5.71
N LEU A 302 3.72 3.05 6.28
CA LEU A 302 4.67 4.08 5.85
C LEU A 302 5.45 3.70 4.60
N LYS A 303 5.85 2.43 4.44
CA LYS A 303 6.62 1.97 3.26
C LYS A 303 5.80 2.04 1.97
N PRO A 304 4.64 1.38 1.85
CA PRO A 304 3.81 1.48 0.65
C PRO A 304 2.95 2.75 0.63
N SER A 305 2.89 3.50 1.72
CA SER A 305 2.01 4.67 1.90
C SER A 305 0.52 4.30 1.89
N ASP A 306 0.12 3.25 2.61
CA ASP A 306 -1.25 2.75 2.60
C ASP A 306 -2.20 3.68 3.39
N ASN A 307 -3.18 4.27 2.70
CA ASN A 307 -4.12 5.21 3.32
C ASN A 307 -5.07 4.51 4.31
N LEU A 308 -5.58 3.33 3.97
CA LEU A 308 -6.56 2.66 4.80
C LEU A 308 -5.96 2.20 6.13
N TYR A 309 -4.69 1.79 6.12
CA TYR A 309 -3.97 1.49 7.35
C TYR A 309 -3.85 2.73 8.24
N ALA A 310 -3.41 3.86 7.67
CA ALA A 310 -3.27 5.10 8.42
C ALA A 310 -4.62 5.59 8.98
N GLU A 311 -5.69 5.52 8.20
CA GLU A 311 -7.04 5.87 8.68
C GLU A 311 -7.51 4.97 9.83
N SER A 312 -7.29 3.66 9.70
CA SER A 312 -7.70 2.73 10.75
C SER A 312 -6.90 2.93 12.03
N LEU A 313 -5.57 3.11 11.93
CA LEU A 313 -4.72 3.39 13.08
C LEU A 313 -5.09 4.73 13.74
N PHE A 314 -5.40 5.75 12.94
CA PHE A 314 -5.80 7.06 13.43
C PHE A 314 -7.11 7.01 14.25
N LEU A 315 -8.18 6.42 13.69
CA LEU A 315 -9.44 6.29 14.42
C LEU A 315 -9.37 5.30 15.57
N HIS A 316 -8.58 4.23 15.46
CA HIS A 316 -8.37 3.30 16.57
C HIS A 316 -7.64 3.97 17.73
N THR A 317 -6.63 4.80 17.43
CA THR A 317 -5.93 5.59 18.45
C THR A 317 -6.89 6.56 19.12
N ALA A 318 -7.76 7.25 18.36
CA ALA A 318 -8.79 8.11 18.93
C ALA A 318 -9.81 7.32 19.78
N PHE A 319 -10.22 6.14 19.34
CA PHE A 319 -11.08 5.23 20.11
C PHE A 319 -10.44 4.87 21.45
N LYS A 320 -9.13 4.56 21.46
CA LYS A 320 -8.39 4.23 22.69
C LYS A 320 -8.22 5.41 23.63
N LEU A 321 -8.08 6.64 23.11
CA LEU A 321 -8.04 7.85 23.93
C LEU A 321 -9.42 8.18 24.54
N LYS A 322 -10.49 8.00 23.77
CA LYS A 322 -11.86 8.35 24.18
C LYS A 322 -12.55 7.24 25.01
N GLY A 323 -12.14 5.99 24.85
CA GLY A 323 -12.84 4.81 25.39
C GLY A 323 -14.13 4.43 24.64
N SER A 324 -14.42 5.10 23.53
CA SER A 324 -15.60 4.86 22.68
C SER A 324 -15.34 5.34 21.24
N VAL A 325 -16.26 5.03 20.33
CA VAL A 325 -16.12 5.37 18.90
C VAL A 325 -16.03 6.89 18.72
N ALA A 326 -15.01 7.33 17.98
CA ALA A 326 -14.79 8.72 17.60
C ALA A 326 -15.13 8.92 16.12
N ASN A 327 -15.86 9.98 15.78
CA ASN A 327 -15.98 10.42 14.39
C ASN A 327 -14.73 11.23 13.97
N TRP A 328 -14.58 11.56 12.68
CA TRP A 328 -13.43 12.33 12.16
C TRP A 328 -13.20 13.67 12.87
N GLY A 329 -14.27 14.39 13.20
CA GLY A 329 -14.20 15.68 13.88
C GLY A 329 -13.70 15.57 15.32
N GLU A 330 -14.05 14.50 16.01
CA GLU A 330 -13.54 14.19 17.35
C GLU A 330 -12.11 13.68 17.29
N ALA A 331 -11.82 12.73 16.38
CA ALA A 331 -10.52 12.10 16.25
C ALA A 331 -9.42 13.11 15.96
N LYS A 332 -9.66 14.07 15.05
CA LYS A 332 -8.67 15.13 14.76
C LYS A 332 -8.28 15.97 15.98
N LEU A 333 -9.22 16.23 16.89
CA LEU A 333 -8.94 16.99 18.10
C LEU A 333 -8.19 16.13 19.11
N LEU A 334 -8.68 14.93 19.38
CA LEU A 334 -8.08 13.97 20.32
C LEU A 334 -6.62 13.67 19.97
N ILE A 335 -6.34 13.36 18.70
CA ILE A 335 -4.97 13.02 18.26
C ILE A 335 -4.05 14.24 18.32
N LYS A 336 -4.54 15.42 17.91
CA LYS A 336 -3.75 16.66 17.96
C LYS A 336 -3.40 17.03 19.40
N GLU A 337 -4.36 17.00 20.31
CA GLU A 337 -4.16 17.29 21.73
C GLU A 337 -3.25 16.26 22.39
N PHE A 338 -3.42 14.98 22.09
CA PHE A 338 -2.55 13.93 22.56
C PHE A 338 -1.10 14.17 22.13
N LEU A 339 -0.85 14.37 20.83
CA LEU A 339 0.50 14.63 20.32
C LEU A 339 1.12 15.88 20.94
N GLN A 340 0.37 16.97 21.05
CA GLN A 340 0.86 18.19 21.69
C GLN A 340 1.22 17.96 23.16
N LYS A 341 0.38 17.23 23.91
CA LYS A 341 0.64 16.89 25.32
C LYS A 341 1.86 15.99 25.49
N GLN A 342 2.03 14.99 24.62
CA GLN A 342 3.15 14.05 24.71
C GLN A 342 4.50 14.67 24.29
N THR A 343 4.47 15.58 23.31
CA THR A 343 5.70 16.08 22.67
C THR A 343 6.09 17.50 23.06
N GLY A 344 5.14 18.30 23.56
CA GLY A 344 5.32 19.74 23.77
C GLY A 344 5.39 20.57 22.47
N ILE A 345 5.15 19.97 21.30
CA ILE A 345 5.15 20.66 20.01
C ILE A 345 3.87 21.49 19.88
N ASP A 346 4.00 22.77 19.54
CA ASP A 346 2.82 23.60 19.23
C ASP A 346 2.14 23.13 17.94
N LEU A 347 0.94 22.56 18.09
CA LEU A 347 0.09 22.08 17.01
C LEU A 347 -1.17 22.95 16.84
N LYS A 348 -1.23 24.16 17.42
CA LYS A 348 -2.42 25.03 17.32
C LYS A 348 -2.83 25.30 15.87
N THR A 349 -1.85 25.54 15.00
CA THR A 349 -2.04 25.80 13.56
C THR A 349 -2.12 24.54 12.71
N ALA A 350 -1.86 23.36 13.28
CA ALA A 350 -1.94 22.09 12.57
C ALA A 350 -3.40 21.63 12.43
N VAL A 351 -3.71 21.04 11.27
CA VAL A 351 -5.01 20.41 10.98
C VAL A 351 -4.75 18.98 10.54
N LEU A 352 -5.17 18.03 11.38
CA LEU A 352 -5.02 16.58 11.18
C LEU A 352 -6.41 15.99 10.86
N THR A 353 -6.98 16.34 9.71
CA THR A 353 -8.37 15.97 9.34
C THR A 353 -8.54 14.45 9.22
N ASP A 354 -7.50 13.78 8.74
CA ASP A 354 -7.45 12.34 8.54
C ASP A 354 -6.07 11.77 8.95
N GLY A 355 -5.93 10.44 8.92
CA GLY A 355 -4.67 9.76 9.21
C GLY A 355 -3.72 9.69 8.03
N SER A 356 -4.22 9.73 6.80
CA SER A 356 -3.46 9.39 5.59
C SER A 356 -2.83 10.57 4.87
N GLY A 357 -3.31 11.79 5.10
CA GLY A 357 -2.96 12.98 4.36
C GLY A 357 -3.62 13.08 3.00
N LEU A 358 -4.76 12.41 2.77
CA LEU A 358 -5.48 12.49 1.50
C LEU A 358 -6.46 13.68 1.49
N SER A 359 -6.87 14.15 2.66
CA SER A 359 -7.67 15.36 2.81
C SER A 359 -6.94 16.60 2.29
N ARG A 360 -7.65 17.41 1.51
CA ARG A 360 -7.19 18.75 1.11
C ARG A 360 -7.22 19.77 2.25
N TYR A 361 -7.81 19.42 3.39
CA TYR A 361 -7.91 20.30 4.56
C TYR A 361 -6.75 20.14 5.53
N ASP A 362 -5.90 19.13 5.34
CA ASP A 362 -4.74 18.92 6.20
C ASP A 362 -3.73 20.04 6.08
N LEU A 363 -3.19 20.44 7.22
CA LEU A 363 -2.20 21.51 7.34
C LEU A 363 -1.14 21.13 8.36
N LEU A 364 0.13 21.12 7.93
CA LEU A 364 1.31 20.95 8.77
C LEU A 364 2.39 21.92 8.35
N THR A 365 3.25 22.29 9.29
CA THR A 365 4.47 23.07 9.00
C THR A 365 5.70 22.15 8.90
N PRO A 366 6.72 22.54 8.11
CA PRO A 366 8.01 21.86 8.13
C PRO A 366 8.59 21.74 9.55
N ARG A 367 8.52 22.80 10.36
CA ARG A 367 9.04 22.81 11.73
C ARG A 367 8.33 21.81 12.64
N GLN A 368 7.00 21.74 12.62
CA GLN A 368 6.25 20.74 13.40
C GLN A 368 6.70 19.32 13.04
N THR A 369 6.89 19.07 11.73
CA THR A 369 7.30 17.75 11.23
C THR A 369 8.71 17.38 11.69
N VAL A 370 9.68 18.28 11.54
CA VAL A 370 11.06 18.04 12.00
C VAL A 370 11.15 17.93 13.51
N ARG A 371 10.37 18.71 14.28
CA ARG A 371 10.30 18.58 15.74
C ARG A 371 9.77 17.21 16.18
N LEU A 372 8.75 16.68 15.50
CA LEU A 372 8.23 15.34 15.79
C LEU A 372 9.26 14.26 15.43
N LEU A 373 9.92 14.36 14.28
CA LEU A 373 11.01 13.44 13.90
C LEU A 373 12.15 13.48 14.93
N ARG A 374 12.59 14.67 15.35
CA ARG A 374 13.59 14.81 16.43
C ARG A 374 13.12 14.14 17.73
N PHE A 375 11.88 14.39 18.15
CA PHE A 375 11.31 13.78 19.36
C PHE A 375 11.35 12.24 19.29
N LEU A 376 10.94 11.65 18.16
CA LEU A 376 10.97 10.20 17.97
C LEU A 376 12.40 9.64 17.97
N HIS A 377 13.33 10.34 17.30
CA HIS A 377 14.73 9.93 17.22
C HIS A 377 15.43 9.93 18.58
N GLU A 378 15.18 10.95 19.41
CA GLU A 378 15.79 11.12 20.74
C GLU A 378 15.21 10.20 21.82
N ARG A 379 14.27 9.31 21.48
CA ARG A 379 13.62 8.39 22.43
C ARG A 379 13.85 6.96 21.99
N PHE A 380 14.71 6.25 22.73
CA PHE A 380 15.17 4.90 22.41
C PHE A 380 14.03 3.92 22.05
N HIS A 381 12.92 3.95 22.80
CA HIS A 381 11.77 3.07 22.61
C HIS A 381 10.93 3.37 21.34
N PHE A 382 11.13 4.51 20.69
CA PHE A 382 10.45 4.88 19.44
C PHE A 382 11.37 4.90 18.23
N SER A 383 12.63 5.30 18.44
CA SER A 383 13.59 5.61 17.37
C SER A 383 13.75 4.48 16.37
N TYR A 384 14.09 3.27 16.83
CA TYR A 384 14.32 2.12 15.94
C TYR A 384 13.07 1.70 15.19
N GLU A 385 11.92 1.63 15.88
CA GLU A 385 10.64 1.21 15.29
C GLU A 385 10.20 2.17 14.19
N PHE A 386 10.24 3.47 14.47
CA PHE A 386 9.77 4.48 13.53
C PHE A 386 10.71 4.65 12.34
N ILE A 387 12.03 4.64 12.58
CA ILE A 387 13.04 4.70 11.50
C ILE A 387 12.96 3.46 10.62
N ALA A 388 12.71 2.27 11.19
CA ALA A 388 12.55 1.03 10.44
C ALA A 388 11.35 1.07 9.47
N ALA A 389 10.24 1.69 9.91
CA ALA A 389 9.01 1.83 9.15
C ALA A 389 9.09 2.81 7.97
N LEU A 390 9.99 3.79 8.01
CA LEU A 390 10.18 4.68 6.86
C LEU A 390 10.73 3.94 5.63
N PRO A 391 10.31 4.32 4.40
CA PRO A 391 10.93 3.87 3.17
C PRO A 391 12.44 4.15 3.14
N VAL A 392 13.23 3.23 2.58
CA VAL A 392 14.69 3.32 2.45
C VAL A 392 15.08 3.71 1.02
N SER A 393 15.97 4.70 0.89
CA SER A 393 16.51 5.15 -0.39
C SER A 393 17.07 3.99 -1.23
N GLY A 394 16.53 3.83 -2.44
CA GLY A 394 16.97 2.84 -3.40
C GLY A 394 16.75 1.37 -3.03
N ARG A 395 15.92 1.08 -2.00
CA ARG A 395 15.66 -0.31 -1.57
C ARG A 395 14.20 -0.71 -1.52
N ASP A 396 13.34 0.05 -0.84
CA ASP A 396 11.97 -0.36 -0.57
C ASP A 396 10.95 0.80 -0.60
N GLY A 397 9.68 0.44 -0.38
CA GLY A 397 8.58 1.39 -0.31
C GLY A 397 8.50 2.34 -1.50
N THR A 398 8.11 3.58 -1.23
CA THR A 398 8.01 4.64 -2.25
C THR A 398 9.36 5.25 -2.67
N LEU A 399 10.46 4.89 -2.00
CA LEU A 399 11.83 5.33 -2.35
C LEU A 399 12.64 4.29 -3.12
N GLN A 400 12.11 3.08 -3.34
CA GLN A 400 12.78 1.96 -4.01
C GLN A 400 13.36 2.24 -5.42
N ARG A 401 13.03 3.37 -6.04
CA ARG A 401 13.51 3.79 -7.37
C ARG A 401 14.20 5.15 -7.35
N ARG A 402 14.29 5.80 -6.19
CA ARG A 402 14.92 7.11 -5.98
C ARG A 402 16.22 6.86 -5.20
N PHE A 403 17.24 7.69 -5.43
CA PHE A 403 18.49 7.63 -4.67
C PHE A 403 19.27 6.29 -4.81
N ASN A 404 19.38 5.76 -6.03
CA ASN A 404 19.97 4.42 -6.27
C ASN A 404 21.51 4.42 -6.46
N LYS A 405 22.17 5.59 -6.43
CA LYS A 405 23.64 5.65 -6.54
C LYS A 405 24.26 5.16 -5.23
N SER A 406 25.46 4.61 -5.29
CA SER A 406 26.20 4.14 -4.09
C SER A 406 26.42 5.24 -3.05
N SER A 407 26.46 6.50 -3.46
CA SER A 407 26.56 7.67 -2.58
C SER A 407 25.23 8.12 -1.97
N GLN A 408 24.11 7.45 -2.26
CA GLN A 408 22.75 7.86 -1.89
C GLN A 408 21.89 6.72 -1.31
N GLN A 409 22.08 5.51 -1.83
CA GLN A 409 21.36 4.31 -1.40
C GLN A 409 21.62 4.03 0.07
N ASP A 410 20.58 3.66 0.82
CA ASP A 410 20.59 3.40 2.28
C ASP A 410 20.83 4.58 3.21
N LEU A 411 21.21 5.73 2.67
CA LEU A 411 21.57 6.91 3.47
C LEU A 411 20.39 7.82 3.79
N LEU A 412 19.19 7.50 3.31
CA LEU A 412 17.99 8.30 3.53
C LEU A 412 16.80 7.39 3.83
N ARG A 413 16.10 7.71 4.91
CA ARG A 413 14.85 7.06 5.33
C ARG A 413 13.78 8.12 5.48
N ALA A 414 12.80 8.14 4.58
CA ALA A 414 11.85 9.26 4.54
C ALA A 414 10.48 8.89 3.97
N LYS A 415 9.46 9.55 4.49
CA LYS A 415 8.09 9.43 4.02
C LYS A 415 7.85 10.38 2.86
N THR A 416 7.44 9.82 1.73
CA THR A 416 6.99 10.58 0.56
C THR A 416 5.53 10.99 0.70
N GLY A 417 5.15 12.15 0.15
CA GLY A 417 3.77 12.51 -0.16
C GLY A 417 3.66 13.05 -1.58
N THR A 418 2.57 12.71 -2.26
CA THR A 418 2.26 13.20 -3.61
C THR A 418 0.75 13.23 -3.79
N MET A 419 0.23 14.39 -4.15
CA MET A 419 -1.13 14.58 -4.67
C MET A 419 -1.06 15.56 -5.83
N ARG A 420 -2.16 15.79 -6.57
CA ARG A 420 -2.20 16.84 -7.59
C ARG A 420 -1.83 18.19 -6.93
N GLY A 421 -0.74 18.79 -7.38
CA GLY A 421 -0.22 20.06 -6.87
C GLY A 421 0.54 19.99 -5.54
N VAL A 422 0.79 18.80 -4.97
CA VAL A 422 1.45 18.66 -3.65
C VAL A 422 2.59 17.66 -3.74
N ILE A 423 3.78 18.04 -3.31
CA ILE A 423 4.95 17.16 -3.16
C ILE A 423 5.55 17.35 -1.78
N SER A 424 5.82 16.25 -1.09
CA SER A 424 6.46 16.29 0.22
C SER A 424 7.45 15.13 0.43
N LEU A 425 8.50 15.39 1.20
CA LEU A 425 9.45 14.39 1.68
C LEU A 425 10.00 14.82 3.04
N SER A 426 9.84 13.97 4.06
CA SER A 426 10.40 14.23 5.38
C SER A 426 10.91 12.95 6.02
N GLY A 427 11.98 13.04 6.81
CA GLY A 427 12.59 11.91 7.47
C GLY A 427 14.02 12.20 7.90
N TYR A 428 14.87 11.18 7.79
CA TYR A 428 16.26 11.22 8.22
C TYR A 428 17.20 10.96 7.05
N LEU A 429 18.37 11.60 7.07
CA LEU A 429 19.47 11.27 6.16
C LEU A 429 20.85 11.41 6.83
N TYR A 430 21.85 10.73 6.28
CA TYR A 430 23.24 10.83 6.73
C TYR A 430 24.08 11.68 5.79
N THR A 431 24.81 12.66 6.33
CA THR A 431 25.75 13.50 5.57
C THR A 431 27.03 12.75 5.20
N ALA A 432 27.92 13.38 4.43
CA ALA A 432 29.17 12.77 3.99
C ALA A 432 30.15 12.48 5.14
N ASN A 433 30.06 13.24 6.24
CA ASN A 433 30.81 13.02 7.48
C ASN A 433 30.01 12.29 8.58
N GLY A 434 28.86 11.69 8.25
CA GLY A 434 28.11 10.81 9.13
C GLY A 434 27.19 11.49 10.15
N HIS A 435 26.97 12.80 10.03
CA HIS A 435 25.96 13.49 10.84
C HIS A 435 24.57 13.02 10.42
N THR A 436 23.66 12.92 11.40
CA THR A 436 22.26 12.55 11.16
C THR A 436 21.42 13.80 11.06
N LEU A 437 20.77 14.03 9.93
CA LEU A 437 19.86 15.17 9.75
C LEU A 437 18.41 14.70 9.84
N ALA A 438 17.57 15.45 10.55
CA ALA A 438 16.12 15.43 10.36
C ALA A 438 15.71 16.55 9.41
N PHE A 439 14.82 16.26 8.47
CA PHE A 439 14.36 17.24 7.50
C PHE A 439 12.89 17.08 7.14
N ALA A 440 12.28 18.17 6.68
CA ALA A 440 10.98 18.19 6.02
C ALA A 440 11.02 19.18 4.86
N ILE A 441 10.54 18.74 3.69
CA ILE A 441 10.45 19.57 2.48
C ILE A 441 9.02 19.46 1.93
N TYR A 442 8.28 20.57 1.91
CA TYR A 442 6.90 20.68 1.43
C TYR A 442 6.79 21.66 0.27
N ILE A 443 6.15 21.23 -0.82
CA ILE A 443 5.86 22.06 -1.99
C ILE A 443 4.36 21.96 -2.28
N ASN A 444 3.69 23.11 -2.37
CA ASN A 444 2.28 23.20 -2.76
C ASN A 444 2.14 24.18 -3.93
N ASN A 445 1.65 23.71 -5.07
CA ASN A 445 1.40 24.51 -6.26
C ASN A 445 -0.04 25.00 -6.33
N LEU A 446 -0.30 25.89 -7.30
CA LEU A 446 -1.64 26.34 -7.63
C LEU A 446 -2.56 25.16 -8.03
N PRO A 447 -3.83 25.17 -7.60
CA PRO A 447 -4.85 24.24 -8.08
C PRO A 447 -4.94 24.23 -9.61
N GLY A 448 -5.16 23.05 -10.21
CA GLY A 448 -5.26 22.88 -11.68
C GLY A 448 -3.95 22.46 -12.38
N THR A 449 -2.83 22.46 -11.66
CA THR A 449 -1.53 22.01 -12.19
C THR A 449 -1.55 20.50 -12.51
N SER A 450 -1.19 20.11 -13.74
CA SER A 450 -1.12 18.69 -14.17
C SER A 450 -0.18 17.85 -13.29
N LEU A 451 -0.49 16.55 -13.14
CA LEU A 451 0.37 15.58 -12.45
C LEU A 451 1.78 15.50 -13.05
N SER A 452 1.94 15.78 -14.35
CA SER A 452 3.25 15.81 -15.02
C SER A 452 4.17 16.91 -14.47
N ILE A 453 3.60 18.06 -14.10
CA ILE A 453 4.34 19.20 -13.53
C ILE A 453 4.72 18.92 -12.07
N SER A 454 3.88 18.22 -11.30
CA SER A 454 4.23 17.74 -9.95
C SER A 454 5.46 16.81 -9.99
N GLY A 455 5.67 16.11 -11.11
CA GLY A 455 6.88 15.34 -11.38
C GLY A 455 8.18 16.16 -11.41
N ARG A 456 8.14 17.41 -11.89
CA ARG A 456 9.32 18.30 -11.96
C ARG A 456 9.85 18.62 -10.56
N TYR A 457 8.95 18.98 -9.65
CA TYR A 457 9.32 19.35 -8.28
C TYR A 457 9.81 18.17 -7.43
N ARG A 458 9.45 16.93 -7.79
CA ARG A 458 10.07 15.75 -7.19
C ARG A 458 11.58 15.71 -7.44
N TYR A 459 12.04 16.12 -8.63
CA TYR A 459 13.47 16.18 -8.91
C TYR A 459 14.19 17.27 -8.10
N LEU A 460 13.54 18.41 -7.83
CA LEU A 460 14.06 19.43 -6.92
C LEU A 460 14.23 18.88 -5.50
N VAL A 461 13.22 18.20 -4.96
CA VAL A 461 13.31 17.55 -3.65
C VAL A 461 14.45 16.52 -3.60
N ASP A 462 14.61 15.70 -4.66
CA ASP A 462 15.72 14.76 -4.76
C ASP A 462 17.08 15.47 -4.84
N ALA A 463 17.17 16.57 -5.58
CA ALA A 463 18.39 17.38 -5.68
C ALA A 463 18.79 18.00 -4.34
N LEU A 464 17.84 18.55 -3.59
CA LEU A 464 18.08 19.09 -2.25
C LEU A 464 18.57 18.01 -1.28
N CYS A 465 17.94 16.83 -1.27
CA CYS A 465 18.41 15.70 -0.45
C CYS A 465 19.80 15.23 -0.88
N ASN A 466 20.07 15.17 -2.19
CA ASN A 466 21.39 14.81 -2.72
C ASN A 466 22.46 15.82 -2.35
N TYR A 467 22.12 17.11 -2.28
CA TYR A 467 23.01 18.15 -1.80
C TYR A 467 23.32 17.95 -0.31
N LEU A 468 22.30 17.69 0.52
CA LEU A 468 22.46 17.42 1.96
C LEU A 468 23.32 16.18 2.24
N LEU A 469 23.15 15.09 1.49
CA LEU A 469 23.97 13.87 1.58
C LEU A 469 25.48 14.12 1.35
N GLN A 470 25.85 15.20 0.67
CA GLN A 470 27.23 15.58 0.36
C GLN A 470 27.84 16.55 1.37
N GLN A 471 27.02 17.13 2.27
CA GLN A 471 27.48 18.13 3.22
C GLN A 471 28.40 17.53 4.28
N LYS A 472 29.19 18.40 4.91
CA LYS A 472 30.03 18.08 6.05
C LYS A 472 29.84 19.16 7.13
N PRO A 473 28.70 19.18 7.85
CA PRO A 473 28.46 20.14 8.92
C PRO A 473 29.59 20.12 9.96
N ALA A 474 29.79 21.25 10.65
CA ALA A 474 30.92 21.44 11.55
C ALA A 474 31.04 20.31 12.58
N THR A 475 32.26 19.78 12.72
CA THR A 475 32.57 18.75 13.71
C THR A 475 33.12 19.42 14.96
N HIS A 476 32.45 19.29 16.11
CA HIS A 476 33.18 19.42 17.37
C HIS A 476 34.28 18.35 17.40
N ARG A 477 35.44 18.64 18.01
CA ARG A 477 36.62 17.73 18.06
C ARG A 477 36.27 16.27 18.47
N TRP A 478 35.16 16.07 19.16
CA TRP A 478 34.65 14.78 19.62
C TRP A 478 33.86 13.97 18.57
N ALA A 479 33.35 14.59 17.49
CA ALA A 479 32.58 13.89 16.45
C ALA A 479 33.41 12.86 15.67
N LYS A 480 34.74 13.02 15.62
CA LYS A 480 35.66 12.03 15.02
C LYS A 480 35.78 10.73 15.82
N VAL A 481 35.40 10.71 17.10
CA VAL A 481 35.57 9.55 17.99
C VAL A 481 34.44 8.52 17.81
N VAL A 482 33.28 8.93 17.28
CA VAL A 482 32.07 8.09 17.22
C VAL A 482 31.91 7.31 15.91
N LEU A 483 32.67 7.62 14.85
CA LEU A 483 32.63 6.87 13.58
C LEU A 483 34.03 6.48 13.06
N PRO A 484 34.73 5.53 13.70
CA PRO A 484 35.99 4.99 13.17
C PRO A 484 35.80 4.04 11.98
N HIS A 485 34.55 3.62 11.69
CA HIS A 485 34.30 2.47 10.83
C HIS A 485 33.85 2.97 9.46
N GLY A 486 34.60 2.60 8.42
CA GLY A 486 34.17 2.79 7.03
C GLY A 486 32.75 2.25 6.85
N ARG A 487 31.97 2.87 5.95
CA ARG A 487 30.56 2.49 5.70
C ARG A 487 30.44 0.97 5.58
N MET A 488 29.82 0.33 6.57
CA MET A 488 29.51 -1.09 6.48
C MET A 488 28.56 -1.29 5.31
N ARG A 489 28.99 -2.06 4.31
CA ARG A 489 28.13 -2.46 3.19
C ARG A 489 27.15 -3.51 3.70
N PHE A 490 26.06 -3.09 4.33
CA PHE A 490 24.97 -3.99 4.69
C PHE A 490 24.24 -4.49 3.44
N GLN A 491 24.17 -5.82 3.30
CA GLN A 491 23.42 -6.59 2.29
C GLN A 491 23.55 -6.11 0.83
N ASN A 492 24.34 -6.81 0.03
CA ASN A 492 24.26 -6.75 -1.44
C ASN A 492 23.09 -7.57 -2.03
N ASN A 493 22.35 -8.29 -1.17
CA ASN A 493 21.26 -9.15 -1.62
C ASN A 493 20.07 -8.31 -2.10
N THR A 494 19.48 -8.75 -3.20
CA THR A 494 18.31 -8.10 -3.80
C THR A 494 17.11 -8.18 -2.85
N THR A 495 16.42 -7.06 -2.61
CA THR A 495 15.22 -7.07 -1.76
C THR A 495 14.13 -7.98 -2.33
N GLN A 496 13.25 -8.53 -1.49
CA GLN A 496 12.13 -9.37 -1.96
C GLN A 496 11.23 -8.63 -2.97
N ALA A 497 11.02 -7.33 -2.77
CA ALA A 497 10.31 -6.48 -3.71
C ALA A 497 11.04 -6.36 -5.07
N ALA A 498 12.37 -6.25 -5.07
CA ALA A 498 13.16 -6.26 -6.29
C ALA A 498 13.17 -7.64 -6.98
N LEU A 499 13.25 -8.75 -6.22
CA LEU A 499 13.10 -10.11 -6.75
C LEU A 499 11.73 -10.34 -7.39
N SER A 500 10.66 -9.97 -6.69
CA SER A 500 9.27 -10.05 -7.18
C SER A 500 9.09 -9.24 -8.47
N ARG A 501 9.63 -8.02 -8.54
CA ARG A 501 9.62 -7.20 -9.76
C ARG A 501 10.43 -7.82 -10.90
N LYS A 502 11.61 -8.39 -10.61
CA LYS A 502 12.42 -9.10 -11.61
C LYS A 502 11.66 -10.29 -12.18
N LYS A 503 11.01 -11.09 -11.33
CA LYS A 503 10.14 -12.19 -11.73
C LYS A 503 8.96 -11.70 -12.56
N GLN A 504 8.26 -10.66 -12.13
CA GLN A 504 7.15 -10.05 -12.89
C GLN A 504 7.61 -9.53 -14.25
N ALA A 505 8.78 -8.89 -14.35
CA ALA A 505 9.34 -8.41 -15.61
C ALA A 505 9.71 -9.57 -16.54
N GLN A 506 10.29 -10.65 -16.00
CA GLN A 506 10.53 -11.89 -16.77
C GLN A 506 9.22 -12.48 -17.29
N TRP A 507 8.18 -12.50 -16.45
CA TRP A 507 6.87 -13.01 -16.84
C TRP A 507 6.19 -12.15 -17.92
N ARG A 508 6.27 -10.82 -17.81
CA ARG A 508 5.79 -9.89 -18.85
C ARG A 508 6.56 -10.04 -20.17
N ARG A 509 7.87 -10.31 -20.11
CA ARG A 509 8.67 -10.63 -21.31
C ARG A 509 8.21 -11.95 -21.94
N LEU A 510 7.96 -12.98 -21.15
CA LEU A 510 7.41 -14.24 -21.65
C LEU A 510 6.04 -14.01 -22.31
N GLU A 511 5.14 -13.25 -21.66
CA GLU A 511 3.85 -12.84 -22.23
C GLU A 511 4.02 -12.19 -23.61
N THR A 512 4.94 -11.23 -23.76
CA THR A 512 5.24 -10.61 -25.06
C THR A 512 5.70 -11.62 -26.10
N MET A 513 6.59 -12.54 -25.71
CA MET A 513 7.15 -13.52 -26.63
C MET A 513 6.11 -14.54 -27.08
N VAL A 514 5.23 -14.99 -26.18
CA VAL A 514 4.09 -15.87 -26.51
C VAL A 514 3.14 -15.15 -27.46
N LYS A 515 2.75 -13.90 -27.15
CA LYS A 515 1.87 -13.09 -28.01
C LYS A 515 2.47 -12.84 -29.39
N LYS A 516 3.79 -12.58 -29.48
CA LYS A 516 4.49 -12.39 -30.75
C LYS A 516 4.53 -13.69 -31.56
N ALA A 517 4.81 -14.82 -30.91
CA ALA A 517 4.96 -16.11 -31.58
C ALA A 517 3.63 -16.71 -32.05
N LEU A 518 2.52 -16.36 -31.40
CA LEU A 518 1.16 -16.77 -31.77
C LEU A 518 0.39 -15.66 -32.50
N LYS A 519 1.08 -14.64 -33.02
CA LYS A 519 0.43 -13.52 -33.73
C LYS A 519 -0.26 -14.06 -34.99
N GLY A 520 -1.56 -13.79 -35.11
CA GLY A 520 -2.38 -14.24 -36.24
C GLY A 520 -3.08 -15.58 -36.00
N GLU A 521 -2.72 -16.31 -34.94
CA GLU A 521 -3.41 -17.53 -34.56
C GLU A 521 -4.75 -17.24 -33.88
N VAL A 522 -5.70 -18.16 -34.00
CA VAL A 522 -6.98 -18.07 -33.29
C VAL A 522 -6.81 -18.61 -31.86
N VAL A 523 -6.03 -17.88 -31.05
CA VAL A 523 -5.74 -18.19 -29.65
C VAL A 523 -5.94 -16.93 -28.81
N ALA A 524 -6.82 -16.98 -27.82
CA ALA A 524 -6.97 -15.89 -26.86
C ALA A 524 -5.96 -16.07 -25.73
N ILE A 525 -5.12 -15.06 -25.49
CA ILE A 525 -4.06 -15.11 -24.47
C ILE A 525 -4.45 -14.20 -23.30
N ARG A 526 -4.78 -14.83 -22.17
CA ARG A 526 -5.20 -14.15 -20.94
C ARG A 526 -4.06 -14.17 -19.92
N PHE A 527 -3.83 -13.03 -19.30
CA PHE A 527 -2.99 -12.90 -18.12
C PHE A 527 -3.86 -13.04 -16.86
N ARG A 528 -3.52 -13.98 -16.00
CA ARG A 528 -4.13 -14.20 -14.67
C ARG A 528 -3.06 -14.16 -13.60
N ASN A 529 -2.79 -12.98 -13.05
CA ASN A 529 -1.79 -12.76 -12.00
C ASN A 529 -0.36 -13.24 -12.34
N LYS A 530 -0.06 -14.53 -12.15
CA LYS A 530 1.24 -15.15 -12.46
C LYS A 530 1.12 -16.31 -13.46
N GLU A 531 0.00 -16.38 -14.16
CA GLU A 531 -0.30 -17.44 -15.13
C GLU A 531 -0.67 -16.81 -16.48
N LEU A 532 -0.29 -17.49 -17.57
CA LEU A 532 -0.80 -17.18 -18.91
C LEU A 532 -1.72 -18.31 -19.33
N VAL A 533 -2.98 -17.98 -19.58
CA VAL A 533 -4.00 -18.93 -20.02
C VAL A 533 -4.27 -18.69 -21.50
N LEU A 534 -4.02 -19.69 -22.33
CA LEU A 534 -4.24 -19.67 -23.76
C LEU A 534 -5.47 -20.50 -24.06
N GLU A 535 -6.55 -19.86 -24.47
CA GLU A 535 -7.72 -20.54 -25.01
C GLU A 535 -7.49 -20.75 -26.50
N ASP A 536 -7.32 -22.01 -26.88
CA ASP A 536 -6.93 -22.41 -28.21
C ASP A 536 -8.15 -22.96 -28.96
N TYR A 537 -8.55 -22.24 -30.00
CA TYR A 537 -9.72 -22.53 -30.82
C TYR A 537 -9.37 -23.34 -32.08
N GLN A 538 -8.09 -23.69 -32.27
CA GLN A 538 -7.62 -24.42 -33.43
C GLN A 538 -7.91 -25.92 -33.28
N LYS A 539 -8.18 -26.58 -34.41
CA LYS A 539 -8.34 -28.04 -34.47
C LYS A 539 -7.07 -28.80 -34.09
N ASN A 540 -5.89 -28.26 -34.42
CA ASN A 540 -4.59 -28.90 -34.17
C ASN A 540 -3.80 -28.17 -33.06
N ALA A 541 -3.37 -28.90 -32.04
CA ALA A 541 -2.56 -28.38 -30.92
C ALA A 541 -1.07 -28.17 -31.24
N SER A 542 -0.56 -28.80 -32.30
CA SER A 542 0.88 -28.89 -32.58
C SER A 542 1.55 -27.53 -32.72
N LYS A 543 0.82 -26.55 -33.25
CA LYS A 543 1.37 -25.20 -33.49
C LYS A 543 1.65 -24.45 -32.19
N VAL A 544 0.67 -24.44 -31.26
CA VAL A 544 0.85 -23.85 -29.94
C VAL A 544 1.95 -24.58 -29.19
N TRP A 545 1.93 -25.91 -29.21
CA TRP A 545 2.94 -26.73 -28.54
C TRP A 545 4.36 -26.46 -29.05
N THR A 546 4.57 -26.42 -30.37
CA THR A 546 5.87 -26.12 -30.99
C THR A 546 6.39 -24.74 -30.57
N VAL A 547 5.50 -23.74 -30.49
CA VAL A 547 5.85 -22.40 -30.00
C VAL A 547 6.30 -22.46 -28.54
N LEU A 548 5.56 -23.18 -27.69
CA LEU A 548 5.91 -23.33 -26.27
C LEU A 548 7.25 -24.07 -26.09
N GLN A 549 7.50 -25.15 -26.84
CA GLN A 549 8.78 -25.86 -26.83
C GLN A 549 9.95 -24.94 -27.23
N ARG A 550 9.78 -24.12 -28.27
CA ARG A 550 10.80 -23.15 -28.70
C ARG A 550 11.08 -22.09 -27.64
N LEU A 551 10.03 -21.50 -27.06
CA LEU A 551 10.17 -20.47 -26.02
C LEU A 551 10.79 -21.04 -24.75
N ARG A 552 10.51 -22.30 -24.42
CA ARG A 552 11.05 -22.98 -23.24
C ARG A 552 12.58 -23.10 -23.25
N LYS A 553 13.21 -23.07 -24.43
CA LYS A 553 14.67 -23.05 -24.56
C LYS A 553 15.29 -21.77 -23.97
N LYS A 554 14.55 -20.66 -23.95
CA LYS A 554 15.02 -19.35 -23.48
C LYS A 554 14.40 -18.92 -22.14
N TYR A 555 13.17 -19.36 -21.85
CA TYR A 555 12.44 -18.96 -20.65
C TYR A 555 12.01 -20.18 -19.82
N PRO A 556 12.26 -20.21 -18.50
CA PRO A 556 11.81 -21.30 -17.64
C PRO A 556 10.30 -21.21 -17.37
N PHE A 557 9.54 -22.22 -17.81
CA PHE A 557 8.12 -22.38 -17.46
C PHE A 557 7.68 -23.85 -17.56
N THR A 558 6.51 -24.13 -17.00
CA THR A 558 5.77 -25.40 -17.13
C THR A 558 4.42 -25.15 -17.78
N VAL A 559 3.78 -26.21 -18.28
CA VAL A 559 2.49 -26.12 -18.96
C VAL A 559 1.54 -27.16 -18.39
N ALA A 560 0.32 -26.74 -18.08
CA ALA A 560 -0.82 -27.64 -17.93
C ALA A 560 -1.74 -27.50 -19.15
N LEU A 561 -2.25 -28.60 -19.67
CA LEU A 561 -3.16 -28.64 -20.82
C LEU A 561 -4.49 -29.25 -20.38
N LYS A 562 -5.55 -28.46 -20.46
CA LYS A 562 -6.93 -28.95 -20.26
C LYS A 562 -7.58 -29.22 -21.61
N SER A 563 -8.01 -30.45 -21.84
CA SER A 563 -8.74 -30.87 -23.06
C SER A 563 -9.60 -32.11 -22.78
N SER A 564 -10.59 -32.38 -23.63
CA SER A 564 -11.40 -33.61 -23.55
C SER A 564 -10.55 -34.86 -23.75
N ASP A 565 -9.63 -34.79 -24.70
CA ASP A 565 -8.77 -35.88 -25.15
C ASP A 565 -7.31 -35.44 -25.11
N LEU A 566 -6.40 -36.37 -24.85
CA LEU A 566 -4.97 -36.11 -24.87
C LEU A 566 -4.52 -35.91 -26.32
N PRO A 567 -4.05 -34.72 -26.72
CA PRO A 567 -3.62 -34.52 -28.10
C PRO A 567 -2.29 -35.24 -28.34
N ALA A 568 -2.09 -35.74 -29.57
CA ALA A 568 -0.80 -36.27 -30.01
C ALA A 568 0.23 -35.12 -30.04
N LEU A 569 1.05 -35.02 -28.99
CA LEU A 569 2.08 -34.00 -28.82
C LEU A 569 3.44 -34.64 -28.71
N THR A 570 4.46 -34.01 -29.30
CA THR A 570 5.84 -34.47 -29.18
C THR A 570 6.33 -34.35 -27.72
N PRO A 571 6.87 -35.42 -27.11
CA PRO A 571 7.46 -35.35 -25.78
C PRO A 571 8.60 -34.34 -25.71
N GLY A 572 8.84 -33.73 -24.54
CA GLY A 572 9.98 -32.83 -24.34
C GLY A 572 9.70 -31.71 -23.35
N LYS A 573 10.55 -30.69 -23.34
CA LYS A 573 10.37 -29.46 -22.54
C LYS A 573 9.46 -28.47 -23.28
N PRO A 574 8.53 -27.77 -22.60
CA PRO A 574 8.30 -27.72 -21.15
C PRO A 574 7.64 -28.98 -20.62
N MET A 575 7.79 -29.26 -19.31
CA MET A 575 6.98 -30.30 -18.66
C MET A 575 5.49 -30.00 -18.89
N LEU A 576 4.75 -31.01 -19.36
CA LEU A 576 3.34 -30.95 -19.68
C LEU A 576 2.53 -31.81 -18.72
N LEU A 577 1.60 -31.20 -17.98
CA LEU A 577 0.57 -31.92 -17.25
C LEU A 577 -0.74 -31.86 -18.05
N TRP A 578 -1.18 -32.99 -18.58
CA TRP A 578 -2.52 -33.07 -19.19
C TRP A 578 -3.58 -33.29 -18.12
N ILE A 579 -4.71 -32.60 -18.27
CA ILE A 579 -5.85 -32.66 -17.37
C ILE A 579 -7.09 -32.86 -18.24
N GLN A 580 -7.75 -34.00 -18.07
CA GLN A 580 -9.00 -34.25 -18.75
C GLN A 580 -10.08 -33.27 -18.27
N SER A 581 -10.81 -32.65 -19.21
CA SER A 581 -11.94 -31.78 -18.89
C SER A 581 -13.21 -32.28 -19.56
N ALA A 582 -14.33 -32.27 -18.83
CA ALA A 582 -15.65 -32.52 -19.42
C ALA A 582 -15.89 -31.60 -20.62
N LYS A 583 -16.45 -32.13 -21.73
CA LYS A 583 -16.87 -31.33 -22.89
C LYS A 583 -17.84 -30.25 -22.40
N LYS A 584 -17.38 -29.00 -22.34
CA LYS A 584 -18.25 -27.83 -22.18
C LYS A 584 -18.56 -27.26 -23.55
N ASP A 585 -19.79 -26.79 -23.70
CA ASP A 585 -20.46 -26.25 -24.89
C ASP A 585 -19.82 -24.96 -25.44
N SER A 586 -18.51 -25.01 -25.73
CA SER A 586 -17.71 -23.86 -26.10
C SER A 586 -16.87 -24.17 -27.34
N LYS A 587 -16.70 -23.17 -28.22
CA LYS A 587 -15.83 -23.23 -29.40
C LYS A 587 -14.35 -23.46 -29.06
N VAL A 588 -13.96 -23.45 -27.78
CA VAL A 588 -12.59 -23.66 -27.30
C VAL A 588 -12.26 -25.14 -27.40
N GLN A 589 -11.21 -25.49 -28.14
CA GLN A 589 -10.78 -26.88 -28.32
C GLN A 589 -9.94 -27.38 -27.13
N ARG A 590 -9.13 -26.48 -26.54
CA ARG A 590 -8.27 -26.78 -25.40
C ARG A 590 -7.80 -25.50 -24.70
N ILE A 591 -7.31 -25.64 -23.46
CA ILE A 591 -6.77 -24.53 -22.67
C ILE A 591 -5.35 -24.88 -22.23
N TRP A 592 -4.38 -24.05 -22.62
CA TRP A 592 -3.00 -24.15 -22.14
C TRP A 592 -2.78 -23.17 -20.99
N ILE A 593 -2.28 -23.66 -19.86
CA ILE A 593 -1.98 -22.87 -18.67
C ILE A 593 -0.47 -22.89 -18.50
N ILE A 594 0.18 -21.77 -18.83
CA ILE A 594 1.62 -21.59 -18.66
C ILE A 594 1.84 -21.04 -17.25
N LYS A 595 2.69 -21.73 -16.47
CA LYS A 595 3.05 -21.34 -15.11
C LYS A 595 4.56 -21.19 -14.96
N GLU A 596 4.97 -20.36 -14.01
CA GLU A 596 6.37 -20.25 -13.59
C GLU A 596 6.87 -21.61 -13.07
N ILE A 597 8.16 -21.91 -13.25
CA ILE A 597 8.78 -23.07 -12.59
C ILE A 597 8.87 -22.77 -11.09
N LEU A 598 8.46 -23.73 -10.25
CA LEU A 598 8.78 -23.69 -8.83
C LEU A 598 10.31 -23.73 -8.71
N THR A 599 10.88 -22.64 -8.22
CA THR A 599 12.34 -22.45 -8.07
C THR A 599 12.71 -22.53 -6.62
#